data_AF-A0A932TVY3-F1
#
_entry.id   AF-A0A932TVY3-F1
#
_cell.length_a   1.000
_cell.length_b   1.000
_cell.length_c   1.000
_cell.angle_alpha   90.00
_cell.angle_beta   90.00
_cell.angle_gamma   90.00
#
_symmetry.space_group_name_H-M   'P 1'
#
loop_
_entity.id
_entity.type
_entity.pdbx_description
1 polymer ?
#
loop_
_entity_poly.entity_id
_entity_poly.type
_entity_poly.pdbx_seq_one_letter_code
_entity_poly.pdbx_strand_id
1 'polypeptide(L)' 'MSVTIEAVYERGLFRPLQPVALPEGQRVSVTVPAGAMSLAEAQAHLAKWHRVYEGLSDEEVAEVESIALDRANFSRMPT' A
#
# COMPACT_ATOMS: atom_id res chain seq x y z
N MET A 1 3.84 -22.99 -13.44
CA MET A 1 3.32 -22.09 -14.49
C MET A 1 2.13 -21.35 -13.92
N SER A 2 2.10 -20.03 -14.03
CA SER A 2 0.95 -19.19 -13.64
C SER A 2 0.19 -18.74 -14.88
N VAL A 3 -1.14 -18.69 -14.78
CA VAL A 3 -2.02 -18.11 -15.79
C VAL A 3 -2.78 -16.97 -15.12
N THR A 4 -2.81 -15.81 -15.77
CA THR A 4 -3.64 -14.69 -15.32
C THR A 4 -5.03 -14.87 -15.87
N ILE A 5 -6.03 -14.87 -14.97
CA ILE A 5 -7.44 -14.94 -15.33
C ILE A 5 -8.04 -13.56 -15.10
N GLU A 6 -8.61 -12.98 -16.16
CA GLU A 6 -9.35 -11.73 -16.03
C GLU A 6 -10.75 -12.03 -15.52
N ALA A 7 -11.21 -11.26 -14.54
CA ALA A 7 -12.49 -11.46 -13.89
C ALA A 7 -13.08 -10.14 -13.41
N VAL A 8 -14.41 -10.08 -13.33
CA VAL A 8 -15.15 -8.97 -12.70
C VAL A 8 -15.58 -9.41 -11.31
N TYR A 9 -15.39 -8.54 -10.32
CA TYR A 9 -15.89 -8.78 -8.98
C TYR A 9 -17.31 -8.21 -8.84
N GLU A 10 -18.31 -9.10 -8.74
CA GLU A 10 -19.72 -8.71 -8.62
C GLU A 10 -20.43 -9.54 -7.56
N ARG A 11 -21.18 -8.86 -6.66
CA ARG A 11 -21.98 -9.48 -5.60
C ARG A 11 -21.17 -10.45 -4.72
N GLY A 12 -19.92 -10.11 -4.43
CA GLY A 12 -19.04 -10.93 -3.59
C GLY A 12 -18.33 -12.08 -4.32
N LEU A 13 -18.49 -12.20 -5.64
CA LEU A 13 -17.94 -13.31 -6.43
C LEU A 13 -17.04 -12.79 -7.57
N PHE A 14 -15.90 -13.43 -7.78
CA PHE A 14 -15.06 -13.21 -8.98
C PHE A 14 -15.64 -14.02 -10.14
N ARG A 15 -16.07 -13.32 -11.19
CA ARG A 15 -16.64 -13.90 -12.41
C ARG A 15 -15.61 -13.82 -13.54
N PRO A 16 -15.00 -14.94 -13.95
CA PRO A 16 -14.05 -14.95 -15.07
C PRO A 16 -14.69 -14.41 -16.35
N LEU A 17 -13.93 -13.62 -17.11
CA LEU A 17 -14.33 -13.13 -18.43
C LEU A 17 -14.17 -14.18 -19.52
N GLN A 18 -13.26 -15.14 -19.32
CA GLN A 18 -13.05 -16.30 -20.17
C GLN A 18 -13.33 -17.61 -19.41
N PRO A 19 -13.71 -18.69 -20.11
CA PRO A 19 -13.78 -20.03 -19.51
C PRO A 19 -12.46 -20.43 -18.87
N VAL A 20 -12.54 -20.96 -17.66
CA VAL A 20 -11.38 -21.40 -16.88
C VAL A 20 -11.49 -22.89 -16.62
N ALA A 21 -10.51 -23.66 -17.07
CA ALA A 21 -10.43 -25.09 -16.81
C ALA A 21 -9.67 -25.37 -15.50
N LEU A 22 -10.31 -25.13 -14.36
CA LEU A 22 -9.79 -25.47 -13.04
C LEU A 22 -10.68 -26.52 -12.37
N PRO A 23 -10.12 -27.51 -11.66
CA PRO A 23 -10.89 -28.43 -10.84
C PRO A 23 -11.67 -27.70 -9.74
N GLU A 24 -12.86 -28.20 -9.39
CA GLU A 24 -13.60 -27.67 -8.24
C GLU A 24 -12.78 -27.83 -6.95
N GLY A 25 -12.83 -26.83 -6.07
CA GLY A 25 -12.06 -26.80 -4.82
C GLY A 25 -10.57 -26.48 -5.00
N GLN A 26 -10.09 -26.24 -6.23
CA GLN A 26 -8.72 -25.81 -6.47
C GLN A 26 -8.44 -24.46 -5.79
N ARG A 27 -7.51 -24.44 -4.82
CA ARG A 27 -7.04 -23.21 -4.20
C ARG A 27 -6.26 -22.37 -5.22
N VAL A 28 -6.60 -21.09 -5.29
CA VAL A 28 -5.93 -20.08 -6.13
C VAL A 28 -5.61 -18.83 -5.32
N SER A 29 -4.74 -17.97 -5.86
CA SER A 29 -4.46 -16.64 -5.32
C SER A 29 -5.01 -15.58 -6.26
N VAL A 30 -5.60 -14.52 -5.71
CA VAL A 30 -6.12 -13.39 -6.48
C VAL A 30 -5.20 -12.19 -6.26
N THR A 31 -4.73 -11.59 -7.34
CA THR A 31 -4.01 -10.32 -7.31
C THR A 31 -4.92 -9.25 -7.86
N VAL A 32 -5.36 -8.33 -6.99
CA VAL A 32 -6.11 -7.15 -7.40
C VAL A 32 -5.10 -6.02 -7.60
N PRO A 33 -5.02 -5.40 -8.79
CA PRO A 33 -4.18 -4.23 -8.97
C PRO A 33 -4.66 -3.16 -7.99
N ALA A 34 -3.74 -2.59 -7.21
CA ALA A 34 -4.06 -1.40 -6.43
C ALA A 34 -4.54 -0.35 -7.45
N GLY A 35 -5.80 0.09 -7.32
CA GLY A 35 -6.29 1.18 -8.15
C GLY A 35 -5.32 2.35 -8.02
N ALA A 36 -5.00 3.00 -9.14
CA ALA A 36 -4.35 4.30 -9.05
C ALA A 36 -5.24 5.17 -8.16
N MET A 37 -4.68 5.72 -7.07
CA MET A 37 -5.42 6.65 -6.23
C MET A 37 -6.06 7.69 -7.14
N SER A 38 -7.35 7.94 -6.96
CA SER A 38 -7.96 9.10 -7.58
C SER A 38 -7.22 10.36 -7.14
N LEU A 39 -7.26 11.41 -7.96
CA LEU A 39 -6.63 12.70 -7.61
C LEU A 39 -7.07 13.18 -6.22
N ALA A 40 -8.35 12.99 -5.87
CA ALA A 40 -8.91 13.36 -4.58
C ALA A 40 -8.33 12.51 -3.43
N GLU A 41 -8.17 11.20 -3.62
CA GLU A 41 -7.54 10.32 -2.61
C GLU A 41 -6.06 10.67 -2.42
N ALA A 42 -5.34 10.95 -3.51
CA ALA A 42 -3.94 11.36 -3.45
C ALA A 42 -3.78 12.70 -2.71
N GLN A 43 -4.64 13.68 -2.98
CA GLN A 43 -4.65 14.96 -2.28
C GLN A 43 -4.98 14.81 -0.80
N ALA A 44 -5.98 13.99 -0.45
CA ALA A 44 -6.32 13.71 0.95
C ALA A 44 -5.16 12.99 1.67
N HIS A 45 -4.45 12.11 0.98
CA HIS A 45 -3.28 11.42 1.50
C HIS A 45 -2.13 12.41 1.76
N LEU A 46 -1.79 13.28 0.79
CA LEU A 46 -0.77 14.33 0.94
C LEU A 46 -1.10 15.31 2.08
N ALA A 47 -2.37 15.72 2.20
CA ALA A 47 -2.80 16.61 3.26
C ALA A 47 -2.59 16.01 4.65
N LYS A 48 -2.74 14.69 4.80
CA LYS A 48 -2.44 13.99 6.07
C LYS A 48 -0.95 14.06 6.42
N TRP A 49 -0.07 13.88 5.45
CA TRP A 49 1.38 13.96 5.67
C TRP A 49 1.84 15.36 6.08
N HIS A 50 1.21 16.41 5.53
CA HIS A 50 1.53 17.79 5.91
C HIS A 50 1.20 18.10 7.39
N ARG A 51 0.31 17.33 8.02
CA ARG A 51 -0.01 17.50 9.45
C ARG A 51 1.03 16.91 10.39
N VAL A 52 1.94 16.07 9.90
CA VAL A 52 2.92 15.39 10.75
C VAL A 52 3.86 16.39 11.44
N TYR A 53 4.17 17.51 10.78
CA TYR A 53 5.01 18.59 11.31
C TYR A 53 4.19 19.82 11.74
N GLU A 54 2.86 19.74 11.75
CA GLU A 54 2.01 20.88 12.11
C GLU A 54 2.22 21.27 13.58
N GLY A 55 2.57 22.53 13.83
CA GLY A 55 2.84 23.07 15.16
C GLY A 55 4.29 22.91 15.64
N LEU A 56 5.17 22.29 14.83
CA LEU A 56 6.61 22.28 15.08
C LEU A 56 7.28 23.50 14.41
N SER A 57 8.27 24.04 15.09
CA SER A 57 9.22 25.00 14.51
C SER A 57 10.22 24.33 13.57
N ASP A 58 10.85 25.11 12.70
CA ASP A 58 11.88 24.60 11.79
C ASP A 58 13.03 23.90 12.52
N GLU A 59 13.35 24.33 13.74
CA GLU A 59 14.40 23.73 14.58
C GLU A 59 13.98 22.37 15.13
N GLU A 60 12.74 22.23 15.59
CA GLU A 60 12.18 20.95 16.05
C GLU A 60 12.02 19.96 14.89
N VAL A 61 11.66 20.43 13.69
CA VAL A 61 11.62 19.61 12.48
C VAL A 61 13.03 19.10 12.15
N ALA A 62 14.04 19.96 12.18
CA ALA A 62 15.43 19.59 11.90
C ALA A 62 15.98 18.57 12.91
N GLU A 63 15.59 18.67 14.18
CA GLU A 63 15.95 17.69 15.21
C GLU A 63 15.33 16.31 14.92
N VAL A 64 14.04 16.26 14.60
CA VAL A 64 13.33 15.01 14.23
C VAL A 64 13.97 14.37 12.99
N GLU A 65 14.29 15.17 11.97
CA GLU A 65 14.95 14.68 10.76
C GLU A 65 16.36 14.17 11.05
N SER A 66 17.12 14.83 11.93
CA SER A 66 18.44 14.37 12.35
C SER A 66 18.38 13.00 13.04
N ILE A 67 17.38 12.75 13.89
CA ILE A 67 17.18 11.45 14.54
C ILE A 67 16.76 10.38 13.52
N ALA A 68 15.81 10.69 12.64
CA ALA A 68 15.29 9.75 11.66
C ALA A 68 16.32 9.37 10.58
N LEU A 69 17.20 10.31 10.22
CA LEU A 69 18.25 10.12 9.22
C LEU A 69 19.57 9.60 9.81
N ASP A 70 19.67 9.47 11.14
CA ASP A 70 20.84 8.87 11.80
C ASP A 70 20.91 7.35 11.52
N ARG A 71 21.65 7.01 10.45
CA ARG A 71 21.89 5.63 10.05
C ARG A 71 22.84 4.88 10.99
N ALA A 72 23.50 5.54 11.93
CA ALA A 72 24.43 4.88 12.86
C ALA A 72 23.71 3.95 13.85
N ASN A 73 22.43 4.22 14.13
CA ASN A 73 21.61 3.46 15.09
C ASN A 73 20.52 2.60 14.44
N PHE A 74 20.37 2.65 13.10
CA PHE A 74 19.28 2.01 12.34
C PHE A 74 19.22 0.46 12.43
N SER A 75 20.21 -0.19 13.06
CA SER A 75 20.28 -1.66 13.17
C SER A 75 20.74 -2.16 14.54
N ARG A 76 20.80 -1.30 15.56
CA ARG A 76 21.14 -1.74 16.92
C ARG A 76 19.86 -2.16 17.64
N MET A 77 19.75 -3.45 17.99
CA MET A 77 18.76 -3.86 18.98
C MET A 77 19.11 -3.19 20.31
N PRO A 78 18.13 -2.65 21.05
CA PRO A 78 18.36 -2.19 22.41
C PRO A 78 18.73 -3.42 23.25
N THR A 79 19.93 -3.42 23.82
CA THR A 79 20.40 -4.38 24.82
C THR A 79 19.81 -4.08 26.19
#